data_AF-A0AAJ2TVF3-F1
#
_entry.id   AF-A0AAJ2TVF3-F1
#
_cell.length_a   1.000
_cell.length_b   1.000
_cell.length_c   1.000
_cell.angle_alpha   90.00
_cell.angle_beta   90.00
_cell.angle_gamma   90.00
#
_symmetry.space_group_name_H-M   'P 1'
#
loop_
_entity.id
_entity.type
_entity.pdbx_description
1 polymer ?
#
loop_
_entity_poly.entity_id
_entity_poly.type
_entity_poly.pdbx_seq_one_letter_code
_entity_poly.pdbx_strand_id
1 'polypeptide(L)'
;MDEDAAVATLTLVVDLPVTKTDALDVIALACHGEVVGARTPHPRVGLTAHEWAEVEVPKFGDPPPLAIDVHSTRGERHARGAARDLAAGLARLGWTAHLAGH
;
A
#
# COMPACT_ATOMS: atom_id res chain seq x y z
N MET A 1 -16.23 6.78 -23.22
CA MET A 1 -14.80 7.13 -23.20
C MET A 1 -14.56 7.66 -21.81
N ASP A 2 -14.36 6.71 -20.91
CA ASP A 2 -14.26 6.91 -19.48
C ASP A 2 -13.09 7.86 -19.24
N GLU A 3 -13.40 9.06 -18.75
CA GLU A 3 -12.41 9.90 -18.11
C GLU A 3 -11.72 9.03 -17.05
N ASP A 4 -10.40 9.00 -17.11
CA ASP A 4 -9.52 8.50 -16.05
C ASP A 4 -10.00 9.14 -14.74
N ALA A 5 -10.89 8.44 -14.01
CA ALA A 5 -11.43 8.94 -12.76
C ALA A 5 -10.22 9.03 -11.83
N ALA A 6 -9.74 10.26 -11.60
CA ALA A 6 -8.46 10.50 -10.95
C ALA A 6 -8.38 9.69 -9.65
N VAL A 7 -7.50 8.69 -9.65
CA VAL A 7 -7.26 7.85 -8.48
C VAL A 7 -6.46 8.68 -7.49
N ALA A 8 -7.01 8.85 -6.28
CA ALA A 8 -6.25 9.49 -5.21
C ALA A 8 -5.25 8.47 -4.64
N THR A 9 -4.01 8.90 -4.45
CA THR A 9 -2.92 8.06 -3.95
C THR A 9 -2.28 8.72 -2.73
N LEU A 10 -2.05 7.93 -1.68
CA LEU A 10 -1.23 8.31 -0.52
C LEU A 10 -0.17 7.26 -0.29
N THR A 11 1.06 7.71 -0.06
CA THR A 11 2.19 6.81 0.18
C THR A 11 2.44 6.65 1.66
N LEU A 12 2.47 5.40 2.12
CA LEU A 12 3.05 5.00 3.40
C LEU A 12 4.50 4.55 3.18
N VAL A 13 5.34 4.83 4.16
CA VAL A 13 6.77 4.52 4.14
C VAL A 13 7.07 3.60 5.32
N VAL A 14 7.75 2.48 5.04
CA VAL A 14 8.14 1.47 6.05
C VAL A 14 9.64 1.24 5.98
N ASP A 15 10.35 1.47 7.08
CA ASP A 15 11.79 1.28 7.16
C ASP A 15 12.13 -0.15 7.62
N LEU A 16 11.90 -1.12 6.74
CA LEU A 16 12.21 -2.54 6.97
C LEU A 16 12.89 -3.16 5.74
N PRO A 17 13.92 -4.01 5.94
CA PRO A 17 14.57 -4.73 4.85
C PRO A 17 13.71 -5.94 4.43
N VAL A 18 12.66 -5.69 3.66
CA VAL A 18 11.67 -6.69 3.24
C VAL A 18 11.51 -6.70 1.73
N THR A 19 11.24 -7.88 1.16
CA THR A 19 10.98 -8.01 -0.29
C THR A 19 9.58 -7.51 -0.63
N LYS A 20 9.34 -7.16 -1.91
CA LYS A 20 8.00 -6.78 -2.39
C LYS A 20 6.94 -7.84 -2.08
N THR A 21 7.28 -9.10 -2.31
CA THR A 21 6.36 -10.23 -2.14
C THR A 21 6.00 -10.43 -0.67
N ASP A 22 7.00 -10.45 0.22
CA ASP A 22 6.77 -10.58 1.65
C ASP A 22 5.93 -9.40 2.19
N ALA A 23 6.16 -8.18 1.67
CA ALA A 23 5.38 -7.03 2.04
C ALA A 23 3.91 -7.14 1.62
N LEU A 24 3.64 -7.61 0.39
CA LEU A 24 2.27 -7.84 -0.07
C LEU A 24 1.54 -8.87 0.80
N ASP A 25 2.22 -9.94 1.20
CA ASP A 25 1.66 -10.97 2.08
C ASP A 25 1.34 -10.40 3.48
N VAL A 26 2.24 -9.58 4.04
CA VAL A 26 2.01 -8.92 5.34
C VAL A 26 0.87 -7.90 5.26
N ILE A 27 0.77 -7.13 4.16
CA ILE A 27 -0.34 -6.19 3.94
C ILE A 27 -1.67 -6.95 3.87
N ALA A 28 -1.74 -8.04 3.10
CA ALA A 28 -2.91 -8.90 3.01
C ALA A 28 -3.33 -9.46 4.37
N LEU A 29 -2.37 -9.93 5.17
CA LEU A 29 -2.61 -10.36 6.54
C LEU A 29 -3.14 -9.23 7.42
N ALA A 30 -2.55 -8.04 7.34
CA ALA A 30 -2.89 -6.88 8.17
C ALA A 30 -4.31 -6.35 7.93
N CYS A 31 -4.81 -6.46 6.68
CA CYS A 31 -6.14 -5.98 6.31
C CYS A 31 -7.18 -7.09 6.09
N HIS A 32 -6.82 -8.36 6.33
CA HIS A 32 -7.63 -9.52 5.96
C HIS A 32 -8.04 -9.50 4.48
N GLY A 33 -7.14 -9.01 3.61
CA GLY A 33 -7.34 -8.90 2.17
C GLY A 33 -6.66 -10.04 1.41
N GLU A 34 -6.70 -9.93 0.09
CA GLU A 34 -6.06 -10.87 -0.83
C GLU A 34 -5.11 -10.15 -1.78
N VAL A 35 -3.98 -10.80 -2.08
CA VAL A 35 -3.07 -10.34 -3.13
C VAL A 35 -3.67 -10.69 -4.49
N VAL A 36 -3.98 -9.66 -5.27
CA VAL A 36 -4.48 -9.76 -6.63
C VAL A 36 -3.33 -9.53 -7.60
N GLY A 37 -3.23 -10.38 -8.63
CA GLY A 37 -2.23 -10.19 -9.68
C GLY A 37 -0.79 -10.48 -9.25
N ALA A 38 -0.56 -11.37 -8.28
CA ALA A 38 0.78 -11.73 -7.77
C ALA A 38 1.82 -12.09 -8.85
N ARG A 39 1.38 -12.51 -10.05
CA ARG A 39 2.23 -12.84 -11.21
C ARG A 39 2.11 -11.84 -12.36
N THR A 40 1.68 -10.62 -12.07
CA THR A 40 1.59 -9.51 -13.03
C THR A 40 2.58 -8.39 -12.66
N PRO A 41 2.81 -7.40 -13.54
CA PRO A 41 3.69 -6.27 -13.23
C PRO A 41 3.18 -5.38 -12.08
N HIS A 42 1.88 -5.43 -11.79
CA HIS A 42 1.20 -4.59 -10.80
C HIS A 42 0.42 -5.45 -9.80
N PRO A 43 1.11 -6.20 -8.93
CA PRO A 43 0.45 -6.91 -7.84
C PRO A 43 -0.04 -5.92 -6.79
N ARG A 44 -1.25 -6.14 -6.29
CA ARG A 44 -1.90 -5.25 -5.32
C ARG A 44 -2.68 -6.02 -4.27
N VAL A 45 -2.94 -5.40 -3.12
CA VAL A 45 -3.80 -5.94 -2.07
C VAL A 45 -5.09 -5.15 -2.00
N GLY A 46 -6.24 -5.83 -2.06
CA GLY A 46 -7.52 -5.17 -1.81
C GLY A 46 -7.68 -4.79 -0.34
N LEU A 47 -7.94 -3.50 -0.07
CA LEU A 47 -8.22 -3.01 1.28
C LEU A 47 -9.73 -2.90 1.54
N THR A 48 -10.48 -2.43 0.54
CA THR A 48 -11.95 -2.36 0.53
C THR A 48 -12.46 -2.57 -0.90
N ALA A 49 -13.75 -2.33 -1.16
CA ALA A 49 -14.33 -2.35 -2.51
C ALA A 49 -13.74 -1.32 -3.49
N HIS A 50 -13.16 -0.22 -3.00
CA HIS A 50 -12.64 0.88 -3.86
C HIS A 50 -11.22 1.32 -3.52
N GLU A 51 -10.61 0.69 -2.53
CA GLU A 51 -9.26 0.99 -2.07
C GLU A 51 -8.35 -0.23 -2.19
N TRP A 52 -7.14 -0.02 -2.66
CA TRP A 52 -6.11 -1.05 -2.76
C TRP A 52 -4.73 -0.49 -2.41
N ALA A 53 -3.82 -1.38 -2.03
CA ALA A 53 -2.43 -1.05 -1.78
C ALA A 53 -1.53 -1.67 -2.86
N GLU A 54 -0.55 -0.91 -3.33
CA GLU A 54 0.56 -1.39 -4.15
C GLU A 54 1.87 -1.16 -3.41
N VAL A 55 2.87 -1.97 -3.73
CA VAL A 55 4.20 -1.86 -3.12
C VAL A 55 5.20 -1.43 -4.19
N GLU A 56 5.84 -0.29 -3.97
CA GLU A 56 6.97 0.17 -4.75
C GLU A 56 8.28 -0.17 -4.03
N VAL A 57 9.11 -0.98 -4.70
CA VAL A 57 10.48 -1.20 -4.25
C VAL A 57 11.31 -0.07 -4.82
N PRO A 58 12.11 0.61 -3.99
CA PRO A 58 12.94 1.69 -4.47
C PRO A 58 14.00 1.21 -5.47
N LYS A 59 14.49 2.14 -6.27
CA LYS A 59 15.46 1.85 -7.35
C LYS A 59 16.82 1.44 -6.76
N PHE A 60 17.52 0.57 -7.48
CA PHE A 60 18.85 0.05 -7.12
C PHE A 60 19.82 1.15 -6.69
N GLY A 61 20.41 1.05 -5.49
CA GLY A 61 21.57 1.84 -5.07
C GLY A 61 21.44 2.55 -3.73
N ASP A 62 20.23 2.88 -3.27
CA ASP A 62 19.97 3.26 -1.89
C ASP A 62 19.48 2.04 -1.11
N PRO A 63 19.71 1.92 0.22
CA PRO A 63 18.95 1.03 1.10
C PRO A 63 17.76 1.82 1.68
N PRO A 64 16.55 1.74 1.10
CA PRO A 64 15.52 2.73 1.38
C PRO A 64 14.28 2.06 1.95
N PRO A 65 13.44 2.84 2.64
CA PRO A 65 12.19 2.33 3.12
C PRO A 65 11.30 1.89 1.95
N LEU A 66 10.54 0.83 2.20
CA LEU A 66 9.51 0.33 1.30
C LEU A 66 8.39 1.38 1.21
N ALA A 67 8.01 1.73 -0.02
CA ALA A 67 6.85 2.57 -0.27
C ALA A 67 5.61 1.67 -0.49
N ILE A 68 4.52 1.99 0.20
CA ILE A 68 3.22 1.35 0.03
C ILE A 68 2.25 2.45 -0.41
N ASP A 69 1.86 2.41 -1.68
CA ASP A 69 0.89 3.34 -2.24
C ASP A 69 -0.52 2.84 -1.99
N VAL A 70 -1.33 3.67 -1.35
CA VAL A 70 -2.73 3.41 -1.04
C VAL A 70 -3.60 4.24 -1.96
N HIS A 71 -4.34 3.55 -2.80
CA HIS A 71 -5.16 4.14 -3.85
C HIS A 71 -6.64 4.13 -3.47
N SER A 72 -7.39 5.13 -3.95
CA SER A 72 -8.86 5.15 -3.87
C SER A 72 -9.48 5.78 -5.10
N THR A 73 -10.51 5.13 -5.66
CA THR A 73 -11.36 5.75 -6.69
C THR A 73 -12.42 6.69 -6.11
N ARG A 74 -12.49 6.84 -4.77
CA ARG A 74 -13.44 7.73 -4.07
C ARG A 74 -12.80 9.02 -3.54
N GLY A 75 -11.55 9.27 -3.90
CA GLY A 75 -10.81 10.49 -3.57
C GLY A 75 -9.98 10.44 -2.29
N GLU A 76 -9.28 11.53 -2.00
CA GLU A 76 -8.20 11.58 -1.00
C GLU A 76 -8.67 11.25 0.43
N ARG A 77 -9.89 11.66 0.82
CA ARG A 77 -10.42 11.36 2.15
C ARG A 77 -10.53 9.85 2.38
N HIS A 78 -10.93 9.09 1.36
CA HIS A 78 -11.05 7.63 1.42
C HIS A 78 -9.67 6.98 1.42
N ALA A 79 -8.76 7.42 0.55
CA ALA A 79 -7.37 6.99 0.57
C ALA A 79 -6.71 7.21 1.94
N ARG A 80 -6.95 8.36 2.59
CA ARG A 80 -6.40 8.69 3.92
C ARG A 80 -6.98 7.81 5.03
N GLY A 81 -8.26 7.47 4.94
CA GLY A 81 -8.89 6.51 5.85
C GLY A 81 -8.24 5.13 5.71
N ALA A 82 -8.20 4.60 4.49
CA ALA A 82 -7.61 3.31 4.19
C ALA A 82 -6.12 3.23 4.58
N ALA A 83 -5.33 4.28 4.33
CA ALA A 83 -3.92 4.33 4.71
C ALA A 83 -3.73 4.31 6.24
N ARG A 84 -4.59 4.99 7.00
CA ARG A 84 -4.56 4.95 8.48
C ARG A 84 -4.94 3.59 9.03
N ASP A 85 -5.98 2.98 8.47
CA ASP A 85 -6.43 1.66 8.88
C ASP A 85 -5.37 0.60 8.56
N LEU A 86 -4.74 0.68 7.38
CA LEU A 86 -3.63 -0.17 7.00
C LEU A 86 -2.42 0.02 7.92
N ALA A 87 -2.00 1.26 8.19
CA ALA A 87 -0.91 1.54 9.12
C ALA A 87 -1.17 0.97 10.53
N ALA A 88 -2.41 1.07 11.01
CA ALA A 88 -2.81 0.48 12.29
C ALA A 88 -2.82 -1.07 12.25
N GLY A 89 -3.19 -1.69 11.12
CA GLY A 89 -3.09 -3.13 10.91
C GLY A 89 -1.64 -3.60 10.94
N LEU A 90 -0.77 -2.93 10.18
CA LEU A 90 0.67 -3.19 10.14
C LEU A 90 1.33 -3.03 11.52
N ALA A 91 0.93 -2.02 12.30
CA ALA A 91 1.44 -1.83 13.66
C ALA A 91 1.15 -3.01 14.59
N ARG A 92 0.02 -3.71 14.43
CA ARG A 92 -0.30 -4.92 15.20
C ARG A 92 0.61 -6.11 14.86
N LEU A 93 1.22 -6.08 13.67
CA LEU A 93 2.21 -7.05 13.20
C LEU A 93 3.65 -6.59 13.48
N GLY A 94 3.84 -5.49 14.21
CA GLY A 94 5.15 -4.94 14.56
C GLY A 94 5.78 -4.03 13.50
N TRP A 95 5.05 -3.69 12.44
CA TRP A 95 5.54 -2.78 11.39
C TRP A 95 5.22 -1.33 11.72
N THR A 96 6.19 -0.43 11.55
CA THR A 96 5.95 1.01 11.70
C THR A 96 5.84 1.65 10.31
N ALA A 97 4.63 2.07 9.96
CA ALA A 97 4.34 2.78 8.72
C ALA A 97 3.97 4.24 9.00
N HIS A 98 4.49 5.17 8.23
CA HIS A 98 4.17 6.60 8.33
C HIS A 98 3.83 7.17 6.95
N LEU A 99 2.97 8.19 6.90
CA LEU A 99 2.68 8.88 5.63
C LEU A 99 3.93 9.63 5.15
N ALA A 100 4.23 9.53 3.85
CA ALA A 100 5.28 10.32 3.24
C ALA A 100 4.98 11.83 3.36
N GLY A 101 5.98 12.62 3.74
CA GLY A 101 5.87 14.09 3.84
C GLY A 101 5.40 14.64 5.19
N HIS A 102 5.44 13.85 6.26
CA HIS A 102 5.21 14.27 7.65
C HIS A 102 6.47 14.17 8.51
#